data_AF-A0A7L1GBT5-F1
#
_entry.id   AF-A0A7L1GBT5-F1
#
_cell.length_a   1.000
_cell.length_b   1.000
_cell.length_c   1.000
_cell.angle_alpha   90.00
_cell.angle_beta   90.00
_cell.angle_gamma   90.00
#
_symmetry.space_group_name_H-M   'P 1'
#
loop_
_entity.id
_entity.type
_entity.pdbx_description
1 polymer ?
#
loop_
_entity_poly.entity_id
_entity_poly.type
_entity_poly.pdbx_seq_one_letter_code
_entity_poly.pdbx_strand_id
1 'polypeptide(L)'
;VRAAGRAMLAPAASLLQAERSISSGGARWGPVRPSLPVPLSSPLAGLTRAFRIKEPPKPKQVDRWTEKRALFGVYDNVGILGGFQIHPKNLIVGPKWLRGWRGNELQRCIRKKQMVGERMFAEDYHNLNKRIRYLYKRFNRTGKHR
;
A
#
# COMPACT_ATOMS: atom_id res chain seq x y z
N VAL A 1 -12.31 76.37 10.26
CA VAL A 1 -11.23 76.27 9.25
C VAL A 1 -11.25 74.87 8.64
N ARG A 2 -11.26 74.78 7.29
CA ARG A 2 -11.08 73.58 6.41
C ARG A 2 -9.86 72.72 6.84
N ALA A 3 -9.58 71.48 6.45
CA ALA A 3 -10.00 70.47 5.46
C ALA A 3 -9.32 69.14 5.91
N ALA A 4 -9.91 67.94 5.83
CA ALA A 4 -10.03 66.99 4.71
C ALA A 4 -8.75 66.20 4.33
N GLY A 5 -8.89 64.86 4.18
CA GLY A 5 -7.94 63.95 3.51
C GLY A 5 -8.13 62.47 3.92
N ARG A 6 -9.15 61.75 3.44
CA ARG A 6 -9.26 60.90 2.22
C ARG A 6 -8.76 59.45 2.36
N ALA A 7 -9.70 58.53 2.14
CA ALA A 7 -9.60 57.07 2.21
C ALA A 7 -9.02 56.45 0.92
N MET A 8 -8.36 55.29 1.07
CA MET A 8 -7.80 54.46 0.00
C MET A 8 -8.80 53.41 -0.48
N LEU A 9 -8.90 53.25 -1.81
CA LEU A 9 -9.60 52.18 -2.53
C LEU A 9 -8.54 51.31 -3.25
N ALA A 10 -8.72 49.98 -3.24
CA ALA A 10 -7.97 49.01 -4.06
C ALA A 10 -8.46 49.02 -5.53
N PRO A 11 -7.72 48.41 -6.49
CA PRO A 11 -8.06 47.03 -6.93
C PRO A 11 -6.97 46.17 -7.67
N ALA A 12 -7.25 44.85 -7.69
CA ALA A 12 -7.14 43.84 -8.78
C ALA A 12 -5.80 43.38 -9.46
N ALA A 13 -5.86 42.12 -9.94
CA ALA A 13 -4.82 41.17 -10.35
C ALA A 13 -4.42 41.18 -11.85
N SER A 14 -3.31 40.49 -12.19
CA SER A 14 -3.11 39.79 -13.49
C SER A 14 -1.92 38.80 -13.52
N LEU A 15 -2.17 37.62 -14.10
CA LEU A 15 -1.27 36.51 -14.51
C LEU A 15 -0.52 36.82 -15.82
N LEU A 16 0.62 36.14 -16.10
CA LEU A 16 1.07 35.52 -17.39
C LEU A 16 2.58 35.15 -17.36
N GLN A 17 2.94 33.87 -17.46
CA GLN A 17 3.51 33.12 -18.62
C GLN A 17 5.00 33.36 -18.93
N ALA A 18 5.77 32.25 -19.02
CA ALA A 18 7.17 32.23 -19.48
C ALA A 18 7.34 31.18 -20.59
N GLU A 19 7.96 31.59 -21.69
CA GLU A 19 8.12 30.84 -22.94
C GLU A 19 9.35 29.90 -22.95
N ARG A 20 9.26 28.88 -23.81
CA ARG A 20 10.33 27.95 -24.19
C ARG A 20 11.03 28.45 -25.45
N SER A 21 12.34 28.20 -25.55
CA SER A 21 13.06 28.23 -26.84
C SER A 21 14.06 27.08 -26.94
N ILE A 22 13.93 26.29 -28.00
CA ILE A 22 14.81 25.21 -28.45
C ILE A 22 15.63 25.75 -29.61
N SER A 23 16.93 25.45 -29.67
CA SER A 23 17.75 25.70 -30.86
C SER A 23 18.56 24.47 -31.23
N SER A 24 18.50 24.15 -32.52
CA SER A 24 18.90 22.95 -33.21
C SER A 24 20.17 23.16 -34.04
N GLY A 25 21.08 22.18 -33.99
CA GLY A 25 21.69 21.52 -35.16
C GLY A 25 22.70 22.27 -36.03
N GLY A 26 23.82 21.59 -36.32
CA GLY A 26 24.64 21.84 -37.51
C GLY A 26 26.03 21.21 -37.47
N ALA A 27 26.21 20.09 -38.17
CA ALA A 27 27.52 19.51 -38.50
C ALA A 27 27.74 19.56 -40.02
N ARG A 28 28.96 19.85 -40.47
CA ARG A 28 29.39 19.84 -41.88
C ARG A 28 30.77 19.20 -42.09
N TRP A 29 30.76 18.10 -42.83
CA TRP A 29 31.69 17.54 -43.84
C TRP A 29 33.20 17.30 -43.59
N GLY A 30 33.63 16.08 -43.94
CA GLY A 30 35.00 15.73 -44.36
C GLY A 30 35.17 14.22 -44.67
N PRO A 31 35.83 13.81 -45.77
CA PRO A 31 35.90 12.41 -46.23
C PRO A 31 37.00 11.56 -45.56
N VAL A 32 36.83 10.25 -45.72
CA VAL A 32 37.47 9.07 -45.11
C VAL A 32 39.00 9.08 -45.06
N ARG A 33 39.58 8.87 -43.86
CA ARG A 33 40.94 8.33 -43.68
C ARG A 33 40.85 6.81 -43.39
N PRO A 34 41.53 5.95 -44.16
CA PRO A 34 41.50 4.50 -43.93
C PRO A 34 42.62 4.10 -42.99
N SER A 35 42.34 4.06 -41.68
CA SER A 35 43.04 3.20 -40.70
C SER A 35 42.56 3.55 -39.29
N LEU A 36 41.36 3.12 -38.94
CA LEU A 36 40.96 3.01 -37.53
C LEU A 36 40.31 1.64 -37.36
N PRO A 37 40.66 0.88 -36.30
CA PRO A 37 39.98 -0.37 -36.01
C PRO A 37 38.49 -0.06 -35.90
N VAL A 38 37.67 -0.84 -36.60
CA VAL A 38 36.22 -0.78 -36.49
C VAL A 38 35.91 -0.82 -34.99
N PRO A 39 35.23 0.19 -34.41
CA PRO A 39 34.83 0.07 -33.03
C PRO A 39 33.92 -1.15 -32.98
N LEU A 40 34.36 -2.18 -32.26
CA LEU A 40 33.51 -3.30 -31.90
C LEU A 40 32.44 -2.69 -30.98
N SER A 41 31.39 -2.12 -31.58
CA SER A 41 30.23 -1.62 -30.88
C SER A 41 29.50 -2.85 -30.36
N SER A 42 30.00 -3.37 -29.24
CA SER A 42 29.32 -4.38 -28.46
C SER A 42 27.93 -3.82 -28.13
N PRO A 43 26.83 -4.49 -28.50
CA PRO A 43 25.48 -4.01 -28.21
C PRO A 43 25.18 -3.95 -26.69
N LEU A 44 26.13 -4.38 -25.87
CA LEU A 44 26.11 -4.30 -24.41
C LEU A 44 26.85 -3.08 -23.83
N ALA A 45 27.53 -2.28 -24.66
CA ALA A 45 28.29 -1.09 -24.23
C ALA A 45 27.42 0.05 -23.64
N GLY A 46 26.10 -0.13 -23.57
CA GLY A 46 25.14 0.81 -22.97
C GLY A 46 24.29 0.24 -21.84
N LEU A 47 24.48 -1.03 -21.44
CA LEU A 47 23.68 -1.65 -20.38
C LEU A 47 24.43 -1.62 -19.03
N THR A 48 24.90 -0.45 -18.60
CA THR A 48 25.39 -0.24 -17.23
C THR A 48 24.23 -0.14 -16.24
N ARG A 49 23.27 -1.08 -16.28
CA ARG A 49 22.34 -1.23 -15.17
C ARG A 49 23.06 -2.02 -14.09
N ALA A 50 23.72 -1.30 -13.18
CA ALA A 50 24.23 -1.87 -11.95
C ALA A 50 23.07 -2.59 -11.24
N PHE A 51 23.12 -3.93 -11.20
CA PHE A 51 22.21 -4.71 -10.39
C PHE A 51 22.38 -4.25 -8.94
N ARG A 52 21.31 -3.71 -8.33
CA ARG A 52 21.34 -3.29 -6.91
C ARG A 52 21.33 -4.54 -6.02
N ILE A 53 22.50 -5.15 -5.85
CA ILE A 53 22.71 -6.19 -4.84
C ILE A 53 22.85 -5.47 -3.50
N LYS A 54 21.83 -5.61 -2.64
CA LYS A 54 21.89 -5.10 -1.27
C LYS A 54 22.71 -6.06 -0.43
N GLU A 55 23.53 -5.51 0.46
CA GLU A 55 24.25 -6.32 1.44
C GLU A 55 23.28 -7.16 2.29
N PRO A 56 23.69 -8.38 2.71
CA PRO A 56 22.88 -9.18 3.60
C PRO A 56 22.54 -8.41 4.88
N PRO A 57 21.29 -8.49 5.37
CA PRO A 57 20.93 -7.83 6.61
C PRO A 57 21.74 -8.42 7.77
N LYS A 58 22.06 -7.58 8.76
CA LYS A 58 22.76 -8.02 9.97
C LYS A 58 21.96 -9.13 10.69
N PRO A 59 22.64 -10.09 11.33
CA PRO A 59 21.97 -11.15 12.07
C PRO A 59 21.12 -10.57 13.20
N LYS A 60 19.84 -10.94 13.23
CA LYS A 60 18.92 -10.53 14.29
C LYS A 60 19.01 -11.53 15.45
N GLN A 61 19.55 -11.09 16.58
CA GLN A 61 19.49 -11.86 17.81
C GLN A 61 18.03 -11.93 18.28
N VAL A 62 17.54 -13.14 18.55
CA VAL A 62 16.16 -13.37 19.00
C VAL A 62 16.20 -14.28 20.22
N ASP A 63 15.79 -13.74 21.36
CA ASP A 63 15.61 -14.53 22.57
C ASP A 63 14.46 -15.55 22.41
N ARG A 64 14.72 -16.80 22.76
CA ARG A 64 13.74 -17.90 22.72
C ARG A 64 12.90 -17.96 23.99
N TRP A 65 13.37 -17.39 25.10
CA TRP A 65 12.77 -17.49 26.43
C TRP A 65 12.10 -16.20 26.92
N THR A 66 11.65 -15.37 25.99
CA THR A 66 10.76 -14.24 26.33
C THR A 66 9.48 -14.74 26.99
N GLU A 67 8.95 -14.00 27.97
CA GLU A 67 7.72 -14.35 28.71
C GLU A 67 6.56 -14.75 27.79
N LYS A 68 6.30 -13.97 26.73
CA LYS A 68 5.24 -14.27 25.75
C LYS A 68 5.40 -15.64 25.08
N ARG A 69 6.63 -16.08 24.82
CA ARG A 69 6.92 -17.39 24.20
C ARG A 69 6.87 -18.51 25.23
N ALA A 70 7.44 -18.28 26.41
CA ALA A 70 7.46 -19.24 27.50
C ALA A 70 6.04 -19.58 28.00
N LEU A 71 5.15 -18.58 28.07
CA LEU A 71 3.77 -18.73 28.55
C LEU A 71 2.74 -18.95 27.43
N PHE A 72 3.18 -19.15 26.18
CA PHE A 72 2.25 -19.34 25.06
C PHE A 72 1.50 -20.67 25.18
N GLY A 73 0.16 -20.64 25.13
CA GLY A 73 -0.70 -21.83 25.11
C GLY A 73 -1.01 -22.45 26.48
N VAL A 74 -0.53 -21.87 27.59
CA VAL A 74 -0.70 -22.42 28.95
C VAL A 74 -2.17 -22.70 29.31
N TYR A 75 -3.11 -21.87 28.86
CA TYR A 75 -4.53 -21.97 29.21
C TYR A 75 -5.45 -22.49 28.07
N ASP A 76 -4.90 -23.11 27.02
CA ASP A 76 -5.70 -23.55 25.87
C ASP A 76 -6.69 -24.68 26.21
N ASN A 77 -6.34 -25.55 27.16
CA ASN A 77 -7.16 -26.68 27.60
C ASN A 77 -8.02 -26.39 28.83
N VAL A 78 -8.19 -25.11 29.20
CA VAL A 78 -8.95 -24.71 30.40
C VAL A 78 -10.39 -25.24 30.40
N GLY A 79 -10.99 -25.46 29.22
CA GLY A 79 -12.34 -26.01 29.14
C GLY A 79 -12.41 -27.44 29.69
N ILE A 80 -11.51 -28.32 29.25
CA ILE A 80 -11.53 -29.73 29.63
C ILE A 80 -11.03 -29.94 31.07
N LEU A 81 -10.01 -29.18 31.48
CA LEU A 81 -9.40 -29.30 32.81
C LEU A 81 -10.12 -28.48 33.89
N GLY A 82 -10.88 -27.46 33.50
CA GLY A 82 -11.58 -26.53 34.40
C GLY A 82 -13.07 -26.78 34.50
N GLY A 83 -13.54 -28.01 34.26
CA GLY A 83 -14.97 -28.37 34.40
C GLY A 83 -15.90 -27.62 33.44
N PHE A 84 -15.42 -27.25 32.25
CA PHE A 84 -16.16 -26.56 31.18
C PHE A 84 -16.73 -25.18 31.55
N GLN A 85 -16.23 -24.53 32.61
CA GLN A 85 -16.70 -23.20 33.04
C GLN A 85 -16.42 -22.09 32.02
N ILE A 86 -15.28 -22.17 31.32
CA ILE A 86 -14.87 -21.19 30.32
C ILE A 86 -14.48 -21.92 29.03
N HIS A 87 -15.05 -21.49 27.90
CA HIS A 87 -14.66 -22.02 26.59
C HIS A 87 -13.44 -21.25 26.03
N PRO A 88 -12.39 -21.91 25.49
CA PRO A 88 -11.16 -21.27 25.00
C PRO A 88 -11.37 -20.13 24.00
N LYS A 89 -12.42 -20.21 23.17
CA LYS A 89 -12.88 -19.11 22.27
C LYS A 89 -13.01 -17.73 22.94
N ASN A 90 -13.29 -17.70 24.24
CA ASN A 90 -13.46 -16.46 25.00
C ASN A 90 -12.13 -15.82 25.39
N LEU A 91 -11.04 -16.61 25.47
CA LEU A 91 -9.69 -16.15 25.79
C LEU A 91 -9.01 -15.48 24.58
N ILE A 92 -9.49 -15.74 23.36
CA ILE A 92 -8.92 -15.17 22.15
C ILE A 92 -9.17 -13.66 22.11
N VAL A 93 -8.08 -12.89 22.06
CA VAL A 93 -8.10 -11.44 21.86
C VAL A 93 -8.17 -11.13 20.36
N GLY A 94 -9.13 -10.30 19.97
CA GLY A 94 -9.29 -9.89 18.59
C GLY A 94 -10.65 -9.26 18.31
N PRO A 95 -10.94 -8.95 17.04
CA PRO A 95 -12.21 -8.35 16.67
C PRO A 95 -13.39 -9.25 17.08
N LYS A 96 -14.40 -8.67 17.76
CA LYS A 96 -15.56 -9.42 18.28
C LYS A 96 -16.27 -10.25 17.21
N TRP A 97 -16.27 -9.79 15.96
CA TRP A 97 -16.88 -10.48 14.83
C TRP A 97 -16.05 -11.66 14.28
N LEU A 98 -14.83 -11.89 14.77
CA LEU A 98 -13.95 -13.01 14.41
C LEU A 98 -13.65 -13.98 15.57
N ARG A 99 -13.91 -13.60 16.82
CA ARG A 99 -13.64 -14.47 17.98
C ARG A 99 -14.43 -15.77 17.86
N GLY A 100 -13.71 -16.90 17.88
CA GLY A 100 -14.29 -18.24 17.79
C GLY A 100 -15.02 -18.55 16.48
N TRP A 101 -14.72 -17.84 15.39
CA TRP A 101 -15.38 -18.02 14.10
C TRP A 101 -14.37 -18.04 12.96
N ARG A 102 -14.57 -18.93 11.98
CA ARG A 102 -13.73 -19.07 10.78
C ARG A 102 -14.62 -19.07 9.53
N GLY A 103 -14.15 -18.42 8.48
CA GLY A 103 -14.80 -18.44 7.17
C GLY A 103 -14.00 -17.69 6.11
N ASN A 104 -14.51 -17.75 4.88
CA ASN A 104 -13.86 -17.10 3.73
C ASN A 104 -13.97 -15.56 3.81
N GLU A 105 -13.29 -14.86 2.91
CA GLU A 105 -13.29 -13.39 2.93
C GLU A 105 -14.69 -12.79 2.76
N LEU A 106 -15.52 -13.34 1.86
CA LEU A 106 -16.88 -12.87 1.64
C LEU A 106 -17.73 -12.99 2.91
N GLN A 107 -17.68 -14.15 3.57
CA GLN A 107 -18.37 -14.41 4.83
C GLN A 107 -17.87 -13.49 5.95
N ARG A 108 -16.54 -13.25 6.04
CA ARG A 108 -15.95 -12.28 6.97
C ARG A 108 -16.50 -10.87 6.75
N CYS A 109 -16.56 -10.42 5.50
CA CYS A 109 -17.08 -9.10 5.16
C CYS A 109 -18.57 -8.95 5.49
N ILE A 110 -19.39 -9.96 5.17
CA ILE A 110 -20.83 -9.98 5.50
C ILE A 110 -21.03 -9.93 7.01
N ARG A 111 -20.29 -10.74 7.76
CA ARG A 111 -20.36 -10.77 9.23
C ARG A 111 -19.92 -9.45 9.86
N LYS A 112 -18.82 -8.85 9.38
CA LYS A 112 -18.37 -7.53 9.82
C LYS A 112 -19.44 -6.47 9.57
N LYS A 113 -20.07 -6.49 8.39
CA LYS A 113 -21.16 -5.57 8.03
C LYS A 113 -22.34 -5.72 8.99
N GLN A 114 -22.77 -6.94 9.29
CA GLN A 114 -23.90 -7.17 10.21
C GLN A 114 -23.62 -6.78 11.66
N MET A 115 -22.39 -7.01 12.16
CA MET A 115 -22.06 -6.81 13.58
C MET A 115 -21.49 -5.43 13.92
N VAL A 116 -20.87 -4.75 12.96
CA VAL A 116 -20.12 -3.50 13.17
C VAL A 116 -20.56 -2.42 12.18
N GLY A 117 -21.34 -2.74 11.15
CA GLY A 117 -21.62 -1.83 10.04
C GLY A 117 -22.25 -0.49 10.44
N GLU A 118 -23.14 -0.48 11.43
CA GLU A 118 -23.83 0.74 11.90
C GLU A 118 -22.88 1.78 12.50
N ARG A 119 -21.81 1.33 13.15
CA ARG A 119 -20.80 2.18 13.82
C ARG A 119 -19.53 2.39 12.99
N MET A 120 -19.50 1.93 11.75
CA MET A 120 -18.34 2.14 10.87
C MET A 120 -18.36 3.52 10.25
N PHE A 121 -17.18 4.06 9.96
CA PHE A 121 -17.06 5.27 9.16
C PHE A 121 -17.70 5.08 7.78
N ALA A 122 -18.28 6.14 7.21
CA ALA A 122 -19.01 6.09 5.96
C ALA A 122 -18.16 5.55 4.79
N GLU A 123 -16.90 5.98 4.70
CA GLU A 123 -15.95 5.52 3.67
C GLU A 123 -15.65 4.03 3.81
N ASP A 124 -15.37 3.57 5.03
CA ASP A 124 -15.09 2.16 5.32
C ASP A 124 -16.30 1.27 5.03
N TYR A 125 -17.49 1.74 5.38
CA TYR A 125 -18.74 1.04 5.09
C TYR A 125 -18.98 0.96 3.58
N HIS A 126 -18.76 2.05 2.86
CA HIS A 126 -18.85 2.08 1.39
C HIS A 126 -17.85 1.12 0.73
N ASN A 127 -16.59 1.12 1.20
CA ASN A 127 -15.55 0.21 0.71
C ASN A 127 -15.85 -1.26 1.03
N LEU A 128 -16.37 -1.55 2.23
CA LEU A 128 -16.82 -2.88 2.61
C LEU A 128 -17.93 -3.38 1.68
N ASN A 129 -18.92 -2.54 1.36
CA ASN A 129 -19.99 -2.87 0.43
C ASN A 129 -19.48 -3.09 -1.00
N LYS A 130 -18.50 -2.31 -1.46
CA LYS A 130 -17.83 -2.57 -2.76
C LYS A 130 -17.13 -3.92 -2.75
N ARG A 131 -16.41 -4.25 -1.67
CA ARG A 131 -15.70 -5.54 -1.54
C ARG A 131 -16.66 -6.72 -1.55
N ILE A 132 -17.77 -6.66 -0.81
CA ILE A 132 -18.80 -7.70 -0.79
C ILE A 132 -19.37 -7.90 -2.21
N ARG A 133 -19.75 -6.82 -2.90
CA ARG A 133 -20.27 -6.90 -4.28
C ARG A 133 -19.26 -7.53 -5.25
N TYR A 134 -17.99 -7.16 -5.14
CA TYR A 134 -16.93 -7.74 -5.97
C TYR A 134 -16.77 -9.24 -5.71
N LEU A 135 -16.62 -9.65 -4.45
CA LEU A 135 -16.40 -11.05 -4.06
C LEU A 135 -17.59 -11.93 -4.41
N TYR A 136 -18.82 -11.43 -4.22
CA TYR A 136 -20.03 -12.15 -4.62
C TYR A 136 -20.04 -12.45 -6.12
N LYS A 137 -19.75 -11.44 -6.97
CA LYS A 137 -19.65 -11.65 -8.42
C LYS A 137 -18.52 -12.62 -8.76
N ARG A 138 -17.34 -12.46 -8.14
CA ARG A 138 -16.18 -13.29 -8.44
C ARG A 138 -16.43 -14.76 -8.10
N PHE A 139 -16.87 -15.07 -6.88
CA PHE A 139 -17.06 -16.46 -6.47
C PHE A 139 -18.23 -17.14 -7.17
N ASN A 140 -19.32 -16.41 -7.45
CA ASN A 140 -20.54 -17.01 -7.99
C ASN A 140 -20.65 -16.94 -9.51
N ARG A 141 -19.84 -16.14 -10.21
CA ARG A 141 -19.89 -16.01 -11.68
C ARG A 141 -18.60 -16.41 -12.37
N THR A 142 -17.50 -16.53 -11.65
CA THR A 142 -16.18 -16.82 -12.24
C THR A 142 -15.51 -17.96 -11.49
N GLY A 143 -15.11 -19.01 -12.18
CA GLY A 143 -14.41 -20.14 -11.60
C GLY A 143 -13.95 -21.09 -12.68
N LYS A 144 -12.81 -21.76 -12.46
CA LYS A 144 -12.33 -22.82 -13.36
C LYS A 144 -13.12 -24.11 -13.17
N HIS A 145 -13.38 -24.44 -11.90
CA HIS A 145 -14.15 -25.60 -11.50
C HIS A 145 -15.58 -25.14 -11.24
N ARG A 146 -16.50 -25.63 -12.05
CA ARG A 146 -17.93 -25.35 -11.95
C ARG A 146 -18.71 -26.54 -12.47
#